data_AF-Q0FLP8-F1
#
_entry.id   AF-Q0FLP8-F1
#
_cell.length_a   1.000
_cell.length_b   1.000
_cell.length_c   1.000
_cell.angle_alpha   90.00
_cell.angle_beta   90.00
_cell.angle_gamma   90.00
#
_symmetry.space_group_name_H-M   'P 1'
#
loop_
_entity.id
_entity.type
_entity.pdbx_description
1 polymer ?
#
loop_
_entity_poly.entity_id
_entity_poly.type
_entity_poly.pdbx_seq_one_letter_code
_entity_poly.pdbx_strand_id
1 'polypeptide(L)'
;MRIIRKSAAIAAALALGALAGCAQDFLSAGNIEPGAEPGTYRWRTYGDIATPHDSDQAEELRLTALARLMRETPGCADGYRITDREALLRQVTVVGAEVHDIYYSIDCR
;
A
#
# COMPACT_ATOMS: atom_id res chain seq x y z
N MET A 1 0.69 37.36 29.36
CA MET A 1 0.39 37.08 27.93
C MET A 1 0.86 35.66 27.63
N ARG A 2 -0.04 34.67 27.57
CA ARG A 2 0.30 33.25 27.29
C ARG A 2 -0.04 32.95 25.83
N ILE A 3 0.97 32.85 24.98
CA ILE A 3 0.81 32.46 23.57
C ILE A 3 0.69 30.94 23.54
N ILE A 4 -0.54 30.46 23.33
CA ILE A 4 -0.86 29.03 23.30
C ILE A 4 -0.37 28.47 21.96
N ARG A 5 0.62 27.57 22.04
CA ARG A 5 1.13 26.70 20.97
C ARG A 5 0.00 25.81 20.44
N LYS A 6 -0.79 26.26 19.45
CA LYS A 6 -1.85 25.45 18.80
C LYS A 6 -1.50 24.95 17.40
N SER A 7 -0.38 25.38 16.81
CA SER A 7 -0.14 25.22 15.37
C SER A 7 0.46 23.88 14.94
N ALA A 8 1.01 23.07 15.85
CA ALA A 8 1.69 21.82 15.48
C ALA A 8 0.73 20.66 15.19
N ALA A 9 -0.46 20.64 15.82
CA ALA A 9 -1.41 19.53 15.67
C ALA A 9 -2.12 19.51 14.31
N ILE A 10 -2.28 20.68 13.68
CA ILE A 10 -3.02 20.83 12.41
C ILE A 10 -2.17 20.33 11.24
N ALA A 11 -0.85 20.56 11.27
CA ALA A 11 0.07 20.08 10.24
C ALA A 11 0.17 18.55 10.21
N ALA A 12 0.17 17.89 11.37
CA ALA A 12 0.18 16.44 11.45
C ALA A 12 -1.12 15.81 10.90
N ALA A 13 -2.28 16.40 11.20
CA ALA A 13 -3.58 15.92 10.72
C ALA A 13 -3.74 16.04 9.19
N LEU A 14 -3.18 17.09 8.59
CA LEU A 14 -3.20 17.27 7.12
C LEU A 14 -2.26 16.31 6.39
N ALA A 15 -1.09 16.00 6.97
CA ALA A 15 -0.17 14.99 6.41
C ALA A 15 -0.77 13.57 6.47
N LEU A 16 -1.45 13.23 7.57
CA LEU A 16 -2.18 11.96 7.72
C LEU A 16 -3.36 11.83 6.74
N GLY A 17 -4.07 12.94 6.48
CA GLY A 17 -5.20 12.96 5.55
C GLY A 17 -4.80 12.75 4.07
N ALA A 18 -3.67 13.31 3.66
CA ALA A 18 -3.15 13.14 2.29
C ALA A 18 -2.68 11.70 2.01
N LEU A 19 -2.02 11.07 3.00
CA LEU A 19 -1.55 9.68 2.88
C LEU A 19 -2.72 8.68 2.84
N ALA A 20 -3.80 8.95 3.59
CA ALA A 20 -4.98 8.08 3.59
C ALA A 20 -5.73 8.05 2.26
N GLY A 21 -5.75 9.18 1.52
CA GLY A 21 -6.36 9.27 0.19
C GLY A 21 -5.64 8.38 -0.82
N CYS A 22 -4.32 8.50 -0.93
CA CYS A 22 -3.53 7.70 -1.89
C CYS A 22 -3.48 6.21 -1.53
N ALA A 23 -3.54 5.86 -0.24
CA ALA A 23 -3.63 4.45 0.17
C ALA A 23 -4.96 3.80 -0.26
N GLN A 24 -6.05 4.56 -0.34
CA GLN A 24 -7.36 4.06 -0.76
C GLN A 24 -7.38 3.67 -2.25
N ASP A 25 -6.57 4.32 -3.09
CA ASP A 25 -6.49 4.01 -4.51
C ASP A 25 -5.91 2.60 -4.73
N PHE A 26 -4.88 2.23 -3.95
CA PHE A 26 -4.30 0.88 -3.99
C PHE A 26 -5.27 -0.20 -3.50
N LEU A 27 -6.15 0.11 -2.54
CA LEU A 27 -7.19 -0.83 -2.10
C LEU A 27 -8.25 -1.03 -3.17
N SER A 28 -8.60 0.03 -3.89
CA SER A 28 -9.66 0.01 -4.91
C SER A 28 -9.20 -0.67 -6.19
N ALA A 29 -7.93 -0.52 -6.56
CA ALA A 29 -7.34 -1.11 -7.76
C ALA A 29 -6.63 -2.45 -7.49
N GLY A 30 -6.30 -2.73 -6.23
CA GLY A 30 -5.63 -3.96 -5.83
C GLY A 30 -6.57 -5.16 -5.76
N ASN A 31 -6.01 -6.35 -5.89
CA ASN A 31 -6.74 -7.60 -5.78
C ASN A 31 -5.99 -8.57 -4.88
N ILE A 32 -6.69 -9.24 -3.97
CA ILE A 32 -6.11 -10.26 -3.09
C ILE A 32 -6.68 -11.63 -3.42
N GLU A 33 -5.79 -12.61 -3.51
CA GLU A 33 -6.12 -13.98 -3.84
C GLU A 33 -5.50 -14.92 -2.80
N PRO A 34 -6.19 -16.01 -2.41
CA PRO A 34 -5.59 -17.04 -1.58
C PRO A 34 -4.43 -17.71 -2.31
N GLY A 35 -3.37 -18.01 -1.57
CA GLY A 35 -2.22 -18.77 -2.06
C GLY A 35 -2.48 -20.28 -2.08
N ALA A 36 -1.44 -21.04 -2.44
CA ALA A 36 -1.53 -22.49 -2.53
C ALA A 36 -1.62 -23.19 -1.16
N GLU A 37 -1.10 -22.56 -0.11
CA GLU A 37 -1.08 -23.08 1.25
C GLU A 37 -2.10 -22.35 2.14
N PRO A 38 -2.73 -23.03 3.11
CA PRO A 38 -3.60 -22.37 4.08
C PRO A 38 -2.90 -21.22 4.80
N GLY A 39 -3.56 -20.07 4.91
CA GLY A 39 -3.00 -18.88 5.55
C GLY A 39 -2.04 -18.07 4.66
N THR A 40 -1.81 -18.50 3.41
CA THR A 40 -1.04 -17.71 2.45
C THR A 40 -1.95 -16.92 1.53
N TYR A 41 -1.51 -15.71 1.16
CA TYR A 41 -2.21 -14.83 0.24
C TYR A 41 -1.23 -14.17 -0.72
N ARG A 42 -1.74 -13.75 -1.87
CA ARG A 42 -1.04 -12.90 -2.81
C ARG A 42 -1.87 -11.66 -3.08
N TRP A 43 -1.31 -10.50 -2.76
CA TRP A 43 -1.92 -9.22 -3.07
C TRP A 43 -1.25 -8.60 -4.28
N ARG A 44 -2.03 -8.29 -5.32
CA ARG A 44 -1.62 -7.50 -6.49
C ARG A 44 -2.05 -6.06 -6.29
N THR A 45 -1.14 -5.13 -6.56
CA THR A 45 -1.41 -3.70 -6.71
C THR A 45 -0.62 -3.17 -7.92
N TYR A 46 -0.48 -1.86 -8.06
CA TYR A 46 0.18 -1.24 -9.20
C TYR A 46 1.26 -0.24 -8.77
N GLY A 47 2.11 0.13 -9.72
CA GLY A 47 2.96 1.31 -9.65
C GLY A 47 2.93 2.05 -10.98
N ASP A 48 2.87 3.38 -10.94
CA ASP A 48 2.82 4.25 -12.11
C ASP A 48 3.72 5.49 -11.92
N ILE A 49 3.61 6.48 -12.80
CA ILE A 49 4.43 7.70 -12.71
C ILE A 49 4.15 8.53 -11.44
N ALA A 50 2.93 8.49 -10.90
CA ALA A 50 2.58 9.22 -9.68
C ALA A 50 3.00 8.45 -8.42
N THR A 51 3.01 7.12 -8.51
CA THR A 51 3.38 6.20 -7.43
C THR A 51 4.37 5.14 -7.93
N PRO A 52 5.64 5.51 -8.15
CA PRO A 52 6.61 4.61 -8.75
C PRO A 52 6.86 3.36 -7.90
N HIS A 53 7.10 2.24 -8.57
CA HIS A 53 7.34 0.96 -7.89
C HIS A 53 8.63 0.96 -7.06
N ASP A 54 9.60 1.80 -7.40
CA ASP A 54 10.94 1.94 -6.80
C ASP A 54 11.05 3.11 -5.81
N SER A 55 9.92 3.74 -5.45
CA SER A 55 9.87 4.83 -4.46
C SER A 55 9.50 4.32 -3.08
N ASP A 56 10.34 4.61 -2.08
CA ASP A 56 10.10 4.28 -0.67
C ASP A 56 8.78 4.90 -0.15
N GLN A 57 8.46 6.13 -0.59
CA GLN A 57 7.22 6.79 -0.20
C GLN A 57 5.99 6.08 -0.78
N ALA A 58 6.07 5.63 -2.04
CA ALA A 58 5.00 4.87 -2.67
C ALA A 58 4.87 3.47 -2.05
N GLU A 59 5.99 2.86 -1.64
CA GLU A 59 6.00 1.61 -0.89
C GLU A 59 5.29 1.76 0.46
N GLU A 60 5.57 2.83 1.22
CA GLU A 60 4.90 3.09 2.51
C GLU A 60 3.37 3.21 2.34
N LEU A 61 2.91 3.88 1.27
CA LEU A 61 1.49 3.98 0.94
C LEU A 61 0.86 2.61 0.62
N ARG A 62 1.55 1.80 -0.19
CA ARG A 62 1.11 0.44 -0.53
C ARG A 62 1.07 -0.45 0.71
N LEU A 63 2.06 -0.37 1.60
CA LEU A 63 2.08 -1.10 2.86
C LEU A 63 1.00 -0.63 3.83
N THR A 64 0.68 0.66 3.85
CA THR A 64 -0.45 1.20 4.62
C THR A 64 -1.79 0.64 4.12
N ALA A 65 -1.96 0.59 2.79
CA ALA A 65 -3.11 -0.04 2.15
C ALA A 65 -3.19 -1.53 2.49
N LEU A 66 -2.08 -2.26 2.34
CA LEU A 66 -2.00 -3.69 2.67
C LEU A 66 -2.34 -3.94 4.14
N ALA A 67 -1.79 -3.16 5.07
CA ALA A 67 -2.10 -3.31 6.49
C ALA A 67 -3.60 -3.12 6.80
N ARG A 68 -4.30 -2.27 6.04
CA ARG A 68 -5.75 -2.14 6.15
C ARG A 68 -6.46 -3.36 5.58
N LEU A 69 -6.05 -3.84 4.41
CA LEU A 69 -6.60 -5.04 3.78
C LEU A 69 -6.44 -6.28 4.68
N MET A 70 -5.30 -6.43 5.34
CA MET A 70 -5.00 -7.60 6.19
C MET A 70 -5.89 -7.66 7.43
N ARG A 71 -6.32 -6.51 7.99
CA ARG A 71 -7.28 -6.48 9.10
C ARG A 71 -8.65 -7.03 8.72
N GLU A 72 -9.00 -6.95 7.45
CA GLU A 72 -10.28 -7.43 6.90
C GLU A 72 -10.16 -8.84 6.31
N THR A 73 -8.93 -9.34 6.14
CA THR A 73 -8.65 -10.65 5.55
C THR A 73 -8.72 -11.75 6.63
N PRO A 74 -9.54 -12.80 6.44
CA PRO A 74 -9.65 -13.89 7.40
C PRO A 74 -8.30 -14.53 7.73
N GLY A 75 -8.02 -14.71 9.03
CA GLY A 75 -6.78 -15.34 9.49
C GLY A 75 -5.54 -14.43 9.53
N CYS A 76 -5.64 -13.17 9.07
CA CYS A 76 -4.51 -12.22 9.03
C CYS A 76 -4.63 -11.08 10.05
N ALA A 77 -5.72 -11.05 10.82
CA ALA A 77 -5.99 -9.97 11.78
C ALA A 77 -5.04 -9.99 12.98
N ASP A 78 -4.59 -11.17 13.41
CA ASP A 78 -3.66 -11.35 14.53
C ASP A 78 -2.20 -11.09 14.13
N GLY A 79 -1.91 -11.17 12.84
CA GLY A 79 -0.62 -10.84 12.27
C GLY A 79 -0.46 -11.39 10.86
N TYR A 80 0.48 -10.79 10.14
CA TYR A 80 0.93 -11.30 8.86
C TYR A 80 2.39 -10.93 8.63
N ARG A 81 3.03 -11.66 7.72
CA ARG A 81 4.38 -11.41 7.25
C ARG A 81 4.37 -11.35 5.74
N ILE A 82 4.99 -10.33 5.19
CA ILE A 82 5.31 -10.28 3.75
C ILE A 82 6.54 -11.16 3.54
N THR A 83 6.41 -12.17 2.70
CA THR A 83 7.47 -13.15 2.40
C THR A 83 8.21 -12.82 1.11
N ASP A 84 7.55 -12.14 0.18
CA ASP A 84 8.13 -11.74 -1.09
C ASP A 84 7.45 -10.49 -1.64
N ARG A 85 8.18 -9.76 -2.49
CA ARG A 85 7.70 -8.56 -3.18
C ARG A 85 8.29 -8.48 -4.58
N GLU A 86 7.43 -8.56 -5.59
CA GLU A 86 7.81 -8.57 -7.01
C GLU A 86 7.16 -7.38 -7.74
N ALA A 87 7.89 -6.71 -8.62
CA ALA A 87 7.32 -5.73 -9.55
C ALA A 87 7.55 -6.21 -10.99
N LEU A 88 6.48 -6.32 -11.75
CA LEU A 88 6.49 -6.75 -13.14
C LEU A 88 6.04 -5.59 -14.03
N LEU A 89 6.85 -5.24 -15.02
CA LEU A 89 6.48 -4.25 -16.02
C LEU A 89 5.25 -4.76 -16.78
N ARG A 90 4.14 -4.03 -16.66
CA ARG A 90 2.87 -4.36 -17.32
C ARG A 90 2.73 -3.65 -18.65
N GLN A 91 3.07 -2.36 -18.69
CA GLN A 91 2.86 -1.52 -19.87
C GLN A 91 3.81 -0.32 -19.85
N VAL A 92 4.23 0.12 -21.04
CA VAL A 92 4.83 1.43 -21.26
C VAL A 92 3.79 2.32 -21.95
N THR A 93 3.54 3.50 -21.41
CA THR A 93 2.58 4.48 -21.95
C THR A 93 3.15 5.21 -23.17
N VAL A 94 2.29 5.93 -23.90
CA VAL A 94 2.68 6.70 -25.10
C VAL A 94 3.73 7.78 -24.81
N VAL A 95 3.82 8.22 -23.55
CA VAL A 95 4.80 9.21 -23.07
C VAL A 95 6.06 8.57 -22.47
N GLY A 96 6.23 7.25 -22.61
CA GLY A 96 7.38 6.52 -22.10
C GLY A 96 7.34 6.22 -20.61
N ALA A 97 6.25 6.55 -19.90
CA ALA A 97 6.10 6.21 -18.49
C ALA A 97 5.72 4.73 -18.33
N GLU A 98 6.35 4.05 -17.39
CA GLU A 98 6.15 2.64 -17.10
C GLU A 98 5.06 2.42 -16.04
N VAL A 99 4.24 1.41 -16.27
CA VAL A 99 3.23 0.93 -15.33
C VAL A 99 3.57 -0.50 -14.96
N HIS A 100 3.64 -0.76 -13.66
CA HIS A 100 4.00 -2.06 -13.10
C HIS A 100 2.81 -2.67 -12.37
N ASP A 101 2.70 -3.99 -12.45
CA ASP A 101 1.97 -4.77 -11.46
C ASP A 101 2.93 -5.11 -10.32
N ILE A 102 2.51 -4.87 -9.08
CA ILE A 102 3.32 -5.15 -7.89
C ILE A 102 2.61 -6.23 -7.09
N TYR A 103 3.34 -7.30 -6.77
CA TYR A 103 2.83 -8.44 -6.04
C TYR A 103 3.50 -8.55 -4.68
N TYR A 104 2.70 -8.83 -3.67
CA TYR A 104 3.14 -9.15 -2.32
C TYR A 104 2.67 -10.56 -1.97
N SER A 105 3.62 -11.43 -1.62
CA SER A 105 3.32 -12.73 -1.03
C SER A 105 3.23 -12.57 0.48
N ILE A 106 2.16 -13.11 1.07
CA ILE A 106 1.79 -12.89 2.45
C ILE A 106 1.54 -14.24 3.14
N ASP A 107 2.02 -14.35 4.37
CA ASP A 107 1.88 -15.48 5.28
C ASP A 107 1.24 -14.97 6.58
N CYS A 108 0.00 -15.38 6.84
CA CYS A 108 -0.79 -14.95 7.99
C CYS A 108 -0.56 -15.85 9.21
N ARG A 109 -0.56 -15.26 10.40
CA ARG A 109 -0.09 -15.88 11.65
C ARG A 109 -1.03 -15.65 12.81
#